data_AF-A0A8H2QKB5-F1
#
_entry.id   AF-A0A8H2QKB5-F1
#
_cell.length_a   1.000
_cell.length_b   1.000
_cell.length_c   1.000
_cell.angle_alpha   90.00
_cell.angle_beta   90.00
_cell.angle_gamma   90.00
#
_symmetry.space_group_name_H-M   'P 1'
#
loop_
_entity.id
_entity.type
_entity.pdbx_description
1 polymer ?
#
loop_
_entity_poly.entity_id
_entity_poly.type
_entity_poly.pdbx_seq_one_letter_code
_entity_poly.pdbx_strand_id
1 'polypeptide(L)'
;MFDKNYTILSKKLDAKVLDAVKILDEFEDNPILAKVITSERVALNLVLKEGYKNIWFGNASLGLGTKDRVKLTSNVGLIRKKVKFFNFNNYNNLGTKASDQLEEASSSAGNNTSFREQKIESNANPIYTIASTESSVFKEGQSTFNNAFINALSFVTSVTPNLKLRGTAYYSNDNEDQLFSSKTTFNTNEPPIVYTESVNTKRNNEVAGVEIELKYAGSEKSYFKNVLVYNNKPETTTKRLLFNDNAIIESLEMKNQSVNNHLNHSYLLGHKKALHSYFYFGQNTIKQQAHIKSPVLNNIF
;
A
#
# COMPACT_ATOMS: atom_id res chain seq x y z
N MET A 1 -9.09 16.74 -10.85
CA MET A 1 -9.09 17.25 -9.46
C MET A 1 -8.10 16.41 -8.68
N PHE A 2 -7.05 17.05 -8.18
CA PHE A 2 -5.80 16.52 -7.61
C PHE A 2 -5.76 15.02 -7.31
N ASP A 3 -4.89 14.33 -8.03
CA ASP A 3 -4.61 12.90 -7.92
C ASP A 3 -4.47 12.46 -6.45
N LYS A 4 -4.97 11.27 -6.10
CA LYS A 4 -5.14 10.75 -4.71
C LYS A 4 -3.84 10.61 -3.91
N ASN A 5 -2.72 11.07 -4.46
CA ASN A 5 -1.39 10.79 -3.99
C ASN A 5 -0.75 11.98 -3.25
N TYR A 6 -1.54 12.66 -2.41
CA TYR A 6 -1.00 13.61 -1.46
C TYR A 6 -0.18 12.86 -0.41
N THR A 7 1.14 13.01 -0.47
CA THR A 7 2.06 12.35 0.46
C THR A 7 1.75 12.78 1.90
N ILE A 8 1.70 11.84 2.86
CA ILE A 8 1.54 12.14 4.30
C ILE A 8 2.53 13.23 4.73
N LEU A 9 3.74 13.23 4.15
CA LEU A 9 4.75 14.27 4.34
C LEU A 9 4.18 15.69 4.15
N SER A 10 3.50 15.95 3.03
CA SER A 10 2.92 17.26 2.74
C SER A 10 1.75 17.63 3.66
N LYS A 11 0.95 16.64 4.08
CA LYS A 11 -0.19 16.85 5.01
C LYS A 11 0.25 17.13 6.45
N LYS A 12 1.47 16.73 6.83
CA LYS A 12 1.98 16.79 8.21
C LYS A 12 3.14 17.77 8.40
N LEU A 13 3.62 18.40 7.34
CA LEU A 13 4.65 19.44 7.40
C LEU A 13 4.02 20.77 7.85
N ASP A 14 4.54 21.38 8.92
CA ASP A 14 4.07 22.67 9.43
C ASP A 14 4.31 23.78 8.39
N ALA A 15 3.27 24.54 8.03
CA ALA A 15 3.37 25.65 7.08
C ALA A 15 4.41 26.70 7.50
N LYS A 16 4.74 26.83 8.80
CA LYS A 16 5.76 27.76 9.30
C LYS A 16 7.16 27.49 8.74
N VAL A 17 7.46 26.23 8.36
CA VAL A 17 8.77 25.85 7.80
C VAL A 17 8.88 26.11 6.29
N LEU A 18 7.74 26.40 5.65
CA LEU A 18 7.66 26.70 4.22
C LEU A 18 7.95 28.18 3.98
N ASP A 19 8.77 28.44 2.97
CA ASP A 19 9.03 29.77 2.43
C ASP A 19 8.02 30.08 1.31
N ALA A 20 7.84 29.11 0.40
CA ALA A 20 6.90 29.24 -0.72
C ALA A 20 6.38 27.86 -1.17
N VAL A 21 5.19 27.87 -1.76
CA VAL A 21 4.67 26.75 -2.55
C VAL A 21 4.70 27.19 -4.01
N LYS A 22 5.48 26.48 -4.83
CA LYS A 22 5.58 26.74 -6.27
C LYS A 22 4.82 25.69 -7.04
N ILE A 23 4.06 26.12 -8.05
CA ILE A 23 3.44 25.25 -9.03
C ILE A 23 4.41 25.15 -10.20
N LEU A 24 4.73 23.92 -10.61
CA LEU A 24 5.54 23.61 -11.78
C LEU A 24 4.61 23.04 -12.83
N ASP A 25 4.24 23.88 -13.80
CA ASP A 25 3.53 23.44 -14.99
C ASP A 25 4.47 22.66 -15.91
N GLU A 26 3.88 21.84 -16.77
CA GLU A 26 4.59 20.98 -17.72
C GLU A 26 5.70 20.11 -17.10
N PHE A 27 5.47 19.64 -15.87
CA PHE A 27 6.46 18.91 -15.11
C PHE A 27 6.80 17.57 -15.78
N GLU A 28 8.11 17.35 -15.99
CA GLU A 28 8.68 16.08 -16.41
C GLU A 28 9.86 15.70 -15.49
N ASP A 29 9.77 14.55 -14.84
CA ASP A 29 10.77 14.05 -13.90
C ASP A 29 12.00 13.48 -14.63
N ASN A 30 11.83 13.04 -15.88
CA ASN A 30 12.93 12.62 -16.74
C ASN A 30 13.56 13.83 -17.46
N PRO A 31 14.77 14.27 -17.08
CA PRO A 31 15.39 15.48 -17.61
C PRO A 31 15.71 15.41 -19.11
N ILE A 32 15.73 14.23 -19.72
CA ILE A 32 15.92 14.07 -21.17
C ILE A 32 14.61 14.25 -21.90
N LEU A 33 13.53 13.64 -21.40
CA LEU A 33 12.20 13.80 -21.99
C LEU A 33 11.71 15.25 -21.85
N ALA A 34 12.00 15.90 -20.72
CA ALA A 34 11.67 17.30 -20.47
C ALA A 34 12.20 18.27 -21.56
N LYS A 35 13.21 17.86 -22.33
CA LYS A 35 13.78 18.66 -23.43
C LYS A 35 13.07 18.46 -24.78
N VAL A 36 12.30 17.39 -24.93
CA VAL A 36 11.74 16.96 -26.23
C VAL A 36 10.22 16.77 -26.23
N ILE A 37 9.59 16.68 -25.06
CA ILE A 37 8.13 16.63 -24.91
C ILE A 37 7.62 17.78 -24.05
N THR A 38 6.40 18.21 -24.34
CA THR A 38 5.61 19.09 -23.47
C THR A 38 4.67 18.21 -22.65
N SER A 39 4.84 18.23 -21.33
CA SER A 39 4.02 17.46 -20.39
C SER A 39 2.77 18.26 -20.03
N GLU A 40 1.61 17.63 -19.83
CA GLU A 40 0.42 18.32 -19.27
C GLU A 40 0.41 18.30 -17.74
N ARG A 41 1.47 17.77 -17.12
CA ARG A 41 1.49 17.50 -15.68
C ARG A 41 1.88 18.73 -14.90
N VAL A 42 1.31 18.81 -13.70
CA VAL A 42 1.61 19.87 -12.73
C VAL A 42 2.22 19.24 -11.48
N ALA A 43 3.32 19.81 -10.99
CA ALA A 43 3.93 19.41 -9.72
C ALA A 43 3.96 20.55 -8.72
N LEU A 44 3.80 20.21 -7.43
CA LEU A 44 3.97 21.14 -6.33
C LEU A 44 5.38 21.02 -5.76
N ASN A 45 6.11 22.13 -5.75
CA ASN A 45 7.41 22.23 -5.12
C ASN A 45 7.31 23.05 -3.82
N LEU A 46 7.56 22.38 -2.69
CA LEU A 46 7.57 23.00 -1.36
C LEU A 46 8.97 23.54 -1.07
N VAL A 47 9.11 24.87 -1.06
CA VAL A 47 10.37 25.56 -0.76
C VAL A 47 10.48 25.77 0.75
N LEU A 48 11.61 25.38 1.33
CA LEU A 48 11.89 25.54 2.76
C LEU A 48 12.64 26.84 3.03
N LYS A 49 12.35 27.49 4.17
CA LYS A 49 13.08 28.67 4.64
C LYS A 49 14.56 28.36 4.90
N GLU A 50 15.45 29.32 4.66
CA GLU A 50 16.90 29.10 4.75
C GLU A 50 17.41 28.65 6.13
N GLY A 51 16.77 29.10 7.22
CA GLY A 51 17.07 28.67 8.59
C GLY A 51 16.66 27.22 8.91
N TYR A 52 15.88 26.60 8.03
CA TYR A 52 15.26 25.28 8.22
C TYR A 52 15.89 24.24 7.27
N LYS A 53 17.23 24.19 7.20
CA LYS A 53 17.97 23.20 6.39
C LYS A 53 18.09 21.82 7.06
N ASN A 54 17.76 21.71 8.35
CA ASN A 54 17.73 20.47 9.14
C ASN A 54 16.43 20.43 9.96
N ILE A 55 15.34 19.98 9.35
CA ILE A 55 14.02 19.99 9.98
C ILE A 55 13.70 18.59 10.48
N TRP A 56 13.50 18.45 11.79
CA TRP A 56 12.74 17.35 12.33
C TRP A 56 11.28 17.77 12.44
N PHE A 57 10.38 16.93 11.96
CA PHE A 57 8.95 17.13 12.08
C PHE A 57 8.30 15.78 12.35
N GLY A 58 7.10 15.80 12.91
CA GLY A 58 6.40 14.59 13.27
C GLY A 58 5.33 14.86 14.30
N ASN A 59 4.51 13.85 14.54
CA ASN A 59 3.56 13.86 15.64
C ASN A 59 3.40 12.46 16.19
N ALA A 60 3.07 12.38 17.47
CA ALA A 60 2.66 11.15 18.12
C ALA A 60 1.25 11.35 18.69
N SER A 61 0.45 10.30 18.66
CA SER A 61 -0.88 10.24 19.24
C SER A 61 -0.99 8.92 19.99
N LEU A 62 -1.42 9.00 21.25
CA LEU A 62 -1.72 7.86 22.08
C LEU A 62 -3.19 7.98 22.51
N GLY A 63 -3.91 6.88 22.42
CA GLY A 63 -5.29 6.75 22.86
C GLY A 63 -5.46 5.45 23.64
N LEU A 64 -6.10 5.55 24.80
CA LEU A 64 -6.53 4.42 25.61
C LEU A 64 -8.04 4.53 25.81
N GLY A 65 -8.74 3.40 25.95
CA GLY A 65 -10.18 3.39 26.18
C GLY A 65 -10.61 2.26 27.12
N THR A 66 -11.84 2.38 27.62
CA THR A 66 -12.37 1.59 28.75
C THR A 66 -12.59 0.10 28.48
N LYS A 67 -12.63 -0.33 27.21
CA LYS A 67 -12.79 -1.73 26.80
C LYS A 67 -11.59 -2.19 25.98
N ASP A 68 -10.44 -2.26 26.62
CA ASP A 68 -9.15 -2.68 26.04
C ASP A 68 -8.81 -1.97 24.72
N ARG A 69 -9.22 -0.70 24.56
CA ARG A 69 -8.97 0.04 23.31
C ARG A 69 -7.64 0.74 23.38
N VAL A 70 -6.79 0.52 22.39
CA VAL A 70 -5.48 1.14 22.27
C VAL A 70 -5.30 1.66 20.85
N LYS A 71 -4.75 2.87 20.75
CA LYS A 71 -4.24 3.44 19.53
C LYS A 71 -2.93 4.14 19.82
N LEU A 72 -1.90 3.80 19.07
CA LEU A 72 -0.63 4.50 19.03
C LEU A 72 -0.35 4.82 17.57
N THR A 73 -0.20 6.09 17.23
CA THR A 73 0.25 6.51 15.91
C THR A 73 1.43 7.44 16.08
N SER A 74 2.52 7.19 15.38
CA SER A 74 3.66 8.11 15.35
C SER A 74 4.16 8.28 13.94
N ASN A 75 4.59 9.48 13.61
CA ASN A 75 5.41 9.72 12.45
C ASN A 75 6.53 10.68 12.82
N VAL A 76 7.69 10.41 12.26
CA VAL A 76 8.87 11.25 12.41
C VAL A 76 9.55 11.35 11.07
N GLY A 77 9.91 12.56 10.69
CA GLY A 77 10.67 12.80 9.49
C GLY A 77 11.77 13.81 9.71
N LEU A 78 12.75 13.72 8.83
CA LEU A 78 13.93 14.55 8.80
C LEU A 78 14.11 15.06 7.38
N ILE A 79 14.21 16.38 7.21
CA ILE A 79 14.62 16.99 5.94
C ILE A 79 15.99 17.64 6.13
N ARG A 80 16.99 17.10 5.45
CA ARG A 80 18.33 17.69 5.28
C ARG A 80 18.62 17.91 3.80
N LYS A 81 19.62 18.73 3.51
CA LYS A 81 20.04 19.07 2.12
C LYS A 81 20.27 17.83 1.23
N LYS A 82 20.93 16.79 1.75
CA LYS A 82 21.26 15.57 0.98
C LYS A 82 20.36 14.38 1.27
N VAL A 83 19.70 14.35 2.43
CA VAL A 83 18.93 13.21 2.91
C VAL A 83 17.59 13.70 3.42
N LYS A 84 16.53 13.06 2.96
CA LYS A 84 15.18 13.15 3.53
C LYS A 84 14.82 11.77 4.04
N PHE A 85 14.19 11.72 5.20
CA PHE A 85 13.79 10.50 5.87
C PHE A 85 12.40 10.68 6.45
N PHE A 86 11.61 9.62 6.45
CA PHE A 86 10.28 9.59 7.03
C PHE A 86 10.00 8.20 7.56
N ASN A 87 9.53 8.11 8.79
CA ASN A 87 9.06 6.89 9.40
C ASN A 87 7.64 7.09 9.90
N PHE A 88 6.77 6.13 9.61
CA PHE A 88 5.39 6.06 10.09
C PHE A 88 5.20 4.75 10.85
N ASN A 89 4.55 4.84 12.00
CA ASN A 89 4.15 3.71 12.81
C ASN A 89 2.70 3.87 13.22
N ASN A 90 1.97 2.76 13.22
CA ASN A 90 0.66 2.70 13.84
C ASN A 90 0.47 1.35 14.50
N TYR A 91 -0.09 1.37 15.70
CA TYR A 91 -0.64 0.22 16.39
C TYR A 91 -2.05 0.56 16.82
N ASN A 92 -3.03 -0.28 16.49
CA ASN A 92 -4.41 -0.05 16.91
C ASN A 92 -5.20 -1.35 17.03
N ASN A 93 -6.24 -1.32 17.85
CA ASN A 93 -7.27 -2.37 17.90
C ASN A 93 -8.69 -1.80 17.76
N LEU A 94 -8.81 -0.73 16.97
CA LEU A 94 -10.07 0.00 16.78
C LEU A 94 -10.88 -0.54 15.59
N GLY A 95 -10.45 -1.66 14.99
CA GLY A 95 -11.03 -2.25 13.79
C GLY A 95 -10.57 -1.61 12.48
N THR A 96 -9.61 -0.66 12.54
CA THR A 96 -8.94 -0.10 11.35
C THR A 96 -7.84 -1.07 10.92
N LYS A 97 -7.91 -1.55 9.68
CA LYS A 97 -6.98 -2.57 9.20
C LYS A 97 -5.60 -2.00 8.91
N ALA A 98 -4.57 -2.83 9.02
CA ALA A 98 -3.22 -2.44 8.66
C ALA A 98 -3.03 -2.29 7.14
N SER A 99 -3.76 -3.09 6.33
CA SER A 99 -3.74 -3.03 4.87
C SER A 99 -4.16 -1.66 4.33
N ASP A 100 -5.20 -1.08 4.92
CA ASP A 100 -5.82 0.16 4.46
C ASP A 100 -4.89 1.35 4.77
N GLN A 101 -4.19 1.26 5.91
CA GLN A 101 -3.17 2.23 6.33
C GLN A 101 -1.87 2.10 5.53
N LEU A 102 -1.57 0.92 4.99
CA LEU A 102 -0.35 0.68 4.23
C LEU A 102 -0.36 1.39 2.88
N GLU A 103 -1.52 1.54 2.25
CA GLU A 103 -1.67 2.34 1.03
C GLU A 103 -1.32 3.81 1.32
N GLU A 104 -1.83 4.35 2.43
CA GLU A 104 -1.50 5.71 2.88
C GLU A 104 0.00 5.85 3.18
N ALA A 105 0.58 4.91 3.93
CA ALA A 105 1.99 4.92 4.29
C ALA A 105 2.93 4.76 3.08
N SER A 106 2.58 3.90 2.12
CA SER A 106 3.37 3.72 0.89
C SER A 106 3.29 4.95 0.00
N SER A 107 2.13 5.62 -0.10
CA SER A 107 2.01 6.87 -0.85
C SER A 107 2.83 8.02 -0.26
N SER A 108 3.12 7.99 1.05
CA SER A 108 3.81 9.06 1.78
C SER A 108 5.26 9.30 1.36
N ALA A 109 5.93 8.28 0.82
CA ALA A 109 7.32 8.35 0.35
C ALA A 109 7.49 9.08 -0.99
N GLY A 110 6.38 9.58 -1.58
CA GLY A 110 6.39 10.11 -2.93
C GLY A 110 6.47 9.02 -3.99
N ASN A 111 5.82 7.87 -3.74
CA ASN A 111 5.74 6.71 -4.65
C ASN A 111 4.93 6.98 -5.92
N ASN A 112 4.64 8.25 -6.21
CA ASN A 112 4.27 8.69 -7.56
C ASN A 112 5.54 8.73 -8.39
N THR A 113 5.95 7.55 -8.86
CA THR A 113 6.76 7.54 -10.05
C THR A 113 5.88 8.10 -11.17
N SER A 114 6.19 9.33 -11.55
CA SER A 114 5.97 10.03 -12.83
C SER A 114 6.03 9.18 -14.11
N PHE A 115 6.46 7.92 -13.99
CA PHE A 115 6.55 6.87 -14.99
C PHE A 115 6.22 5.56 -14.26
N ARG A 116 5.00 5.41 -13.75
CA ARG A 116 4.37 4.11 -13.90
C ARG A 116 3.94 4.11 -15.35
N GLU A 117 4.81 3.59 -16.20
CA GLU A 117 4.31 3.01 -17.44
C GLU A 117 3.10 2.13 -17.09
N GLN A 118 2.19 1.99 -18.06
CA GLN A 118 0.99 1.18 -17.90
C GLN A 118 1.32 -0.08 -17.09
N LYS A 119 0.54 -0.35 -16.04
CA LYS A 119 0.81 -1.44 -15.08
C LYS A 119 0.80 -2.78 -15.84
N ILE A 120 1.96 -3.19 -16.37
CA ILE A 120 2.13 -4.42 -17.15
C ILE A 120 2.52 -5.60 -16.25
N GLU A 121 2.60 -5.39 -14.94
CA GLU A 121 2.97 -6.44 -14.00
C GLU A 121 1.94 -7.58 -14.04
N SER A 122 2.43 -8.79 -14.34
CA SER A 122 1.62 -9.99 -14.28
C SER A 122 1.21 -10.25 -12.84
N ASN A 123 -0.11 -10.33 -12.60
CA ASN A 123 -0.65 -10.68 -11.29
C ASN A 123 -1.14 -12.11 -11.31
N ALA A 124 -0.54 -12.96 -10.48
CA ALA A 124 -1.10 -14.26 -10.19
C ALA A 124 -2.41 -14.05 -9.41
N ASN A 125 -3.43 -14.84 -9.74
CA ASN A 125 -4.70 -14.85 -9.03
C ASN A 125 -4.76 -16.08 -8.11
N PRO A 126 -5.31 -15.94 -6.90
CA PRO A 126 -5.61 -17.10 -6.07
C PRO A 126 -6.64 -18.00 -6.77
N ILE A 127 -6.45 -19.32 -6.67
CA ILE A 127 -7.40 -20.32 -7.17
C ILE A 127 -8.59 -20.45 -6.20
N TYR A 128 -8.31 -20.29 -4.90
CA TYR A 128 -9.32 -20.35 -3.84
C TYR A 128 -9.23 -19.11 -2.94
N THR A 129 -10.39 -18.60 -2.50
CA THR A 129 -10.49 -17.53 -1.52
C THR A 129 -11.64 -17.82 -0.55
N ILE A 130 -11.46 -17.44 0.71
CA ILE A 130 -12.54 -17.48 1.70
C ILE A 130 -13.24 -16.11 1.66
N ALA A 131 -14.54 -16.13 1.37
CA ALA A 131 -15.34 -14.92 1.28
C ALA A 131 -15.27 -14.10 2.58
N SER A 132 -15.08 -12.78 2.45
CA SER A 132 -15.12 -11.85 3.58
C SER A 132 -16.50 -11.85 4.22
N THR A 133 -16.53 -11.72 5.53
CA THR A 133 -17.74 -11.61 6.37
C THR A 133 -17.98 -10.19 6.84
N GLU A 134 -17.30 -9.21 6.23
CA GLU A 134 -17.48 -7.81 6.57
C GLU A 134 -18.88 -7.33 6.21
N SER A 135 -19.48 -6.61 7.16
CA SER A 135 -20.78 -6.01 6.94
C SER A 135 -20.66 -4.83 5.98
N SER A 136 -21.49 -4.81 4.95
CA SER A 136 -21.66 -3.64 4.08
C SER A 136 -22.49 -2.52 4.74
N VAL A 137 -23.09 -2.77 5.91
CA VAL A 137 -23.96 -1.84 6.63
C VAL A 137 -23.16 -1.01 7.65
N PHE A 138 -22.18 -1.63 8.29
CA PHE A 138 -21.36 -0.98 9.31
C PHE A 138 -20.20 -0.19 8.68
N LYS A 139 -19.82 0.93 9.31
CA LYS A 139 -18.63 1.69 8.90
C LYS A 139 -17.37 0.91 9.26
N GLU A 140 -16.26 1.29 8.63
CA GLU A 140 -14.93 0.79 9.00
C GLU A 140 -14.70 0.92 10.52
N GLY A 141 -14.12 -0.12 11.12
CA GLY A 141 -13.87 -0.19 12.55
C GLY A 141 -15.07 -0.59 13.43
N GLN A 142 -16.26 -0.83 12.84
CA GLN A 142 -17.46 -1.18 13.61
C GLN A 142 -17.79 -2.69 13.60
N SER A 143 -17.37 -3.44 12.57
CA SER A 143 -17.61 -4.89 12.45
C SER A 143 -16.34 -5.75 12.53
N THR A 144 -15.17 -5.11 12.49
CA THR A 144 -13.88 -5.79 12.52
C THR A 144 -13.25 -5.55 13.88
N PHE A 145 -12.91 -6.62 14.59
CA PHE A 145 -12.10 -6.54 15.80
C PHE A 145 -10.70 -6.98 15.43
N ASN A 146 -9.68 -6.19 15.71
CA ASN A 146 -8.34 -6.54 15.26
C ASN A 146 -7.24 -6.08 16.21
N ASN A 147 -6.03 -6.58 15.98
CA ASN A 147 -4.79 -5.98 16.49
C ASN A 147 -3.89 -5.74 15.29
N ALA A 148 -3.86 -4.49 14.83
CA ALA A 148 -3.10 -4.03 13.67
C ALA A 148 -1.83 -3.31 14.10
N PHE A 149 -0.71 -3.69 13.50
CA PHE A 149 0.57 -3.01 13.55
C PHE A 149 1.05 -2.69 12.13
N ILE A 150 1.63 -1.51 11.96
CA ILE A 150 2.33 -1.11 10.74
C ILE A 150 3.54 -0.26 11.09
N ASN A 151 4.63 -0.51 10.38
CA ASN A 151 5.79 0.36 10.30
C ASN A 151 6.15 0.56 8.82
N ALA A 152 6.39 1.81 8.43
CA ALA A 152 6.89 2.16 7.12
C ALA A 152 8.07 3.12 7.27
N LEU A 153 9.15 2.85 6.55
CA LEU A 153 10.39 3.58 6.54
C LEU A 153 10.68 4.05 5.13
N SER A 154 10.86 5.35 4.94
CA SER A 154 11.09 5.97 3.64
C SER A 154 12.31 6.87 3.70
N PHE A 155 13.12 6.86 2.65
CA PHE A 155 14.24 7.77 2.52
C PHE A 155 14.43 8.23 1.08
N VAL A 156 15.01 9.41 0.92
CA VAL A 156 15.49 9.96 -0.36
C VAL A 156 16.85 10.56 -0.11
N THR A 157 17.85 10.16 -0.89
CA THR A 157 19.21 10.69 -0.77
C THR A 157 19.84 10.98 -2.12
N SER A 158 20.61 12.06 -2.19
CA SER A 158 21.52 12.32 -3.32
C SER A 158 22.90 11.77 -2.95
N VAL A 159 23.22 10.57 -3.45
CA VAL A 159 24.52 9.90 -3.22
C VAL A 159 25.64 10.72 -3.88
N THR A 160 25.41 11.15 -5.11
CA THR A 160 26.23 12.12 -5.84
C THR A 160 25.31 13.17 -6.49
N PRO A 161 25.82 14.26 -7.08
CA PRO A 161 24.97 15.21 -7.81
C PRO A 161 24.13 14.56 -8.92
N ASN A 162 24.64 13.46 -9.49
CA ASN A 162 24.03 12.77 -10.63
C ASN A 162 23.31 11.47 -10.23
N LEU A 163 23.47 11.00 -8.99
CA LEU A 163 22.90 9.75 -8.50
C LEU A 163 21.98 10.00 -7.31
N LYS A 164 20.68 9.76 -7.51
CA LYS A 164 19.66 9.84 -6.46
C LYS A 164 19.12 8.45 -6.16
N LEU A 165 18.93 8.16 -4.90
CA LEU A 165 18.37 6.92 -4.39
C LEU A 165 17.15 7.25 -3.53
N ARG A 166 16.02 6.61 -3.81
CA ARG A 166 14.84 6.59 -2.94
C ARG A 166 14.59 5.15 -2.53
N GLY A 167 14.19 4.94 -1.28
CA GLY A 167 13.77 3.63 -0.82
C GLY A 167 12.62 3.74 0.17
N THR A 168 11.73 2.76 0.11
CA THR A 168 10.65 2.56 1.08
C THR A 168 10.63 1.11 1.50
N ALA A 169 10.68 0.84 2.78
CA ALA A 169 10.49 -0.49 3.35
C ALA A 169 9.30 -0.45 4.31
N TYR A 170 8.47 -1.47 4.33
CA TYR A 170 7.32 -1.52 5.21
C TYR A 170 7.04 -2.95 5.69
N TYR A 171 6.45 -3.02 6.87
CA TYR A 171 5.93 -4.24 7.46
C TYR A 171 4.60 -3.92 8.16
N SER A 172 3.61 -4.78 7.98
CA SER A 172 2.38 -4.76 8.75
C SER A 172 1.95 -6.16 9.15
N ASN A 173 1.33 -6.25 10.31
CA ASN A 173 0.68 -7.45 10.82
C ASN A 173 -0.70 -7.07 11.34
N ASP A 174 -1.72 -7.84 10.98
CA ASP A 174 -3.09 -7.59 11.40
C ASP A 174 -3.78 -8.91 11.75
N ASN A 175 -4.11 -9.07 13.03
CA ASN A 175 -4.90 -10.20 13.51
C ASN A 175 -6.35 -9.77 13.65
N GLU A 176 -7.21 -10.21 12.73
CA GLU A 176 -8.61 -9.85 12.63
C GLU A 176 -9.53 -10.99 13.11
N ASP A 177 -10.58 -10.64 13.84
CA ASP A 177 -11.72 -11.48 14.21
C ASP A 177 -13.01 -10.78 13.74
N GLN A 178 -13.81 -11.50 12.97
CA GLN A 178 -15.05 -11.00 12.38
C GLN A 178 -16.19 -11.95 12.75
N LEU A 179 -17.25 -11.38 13.31
CA LEU A 179 -18.46 -12.10 13.68
C LEU A 179 -19.60 -11.63 12.78
N PHE A 180 -20.29 -12.58 12.17
CA PHE A 180 -21.43 -12.32 11.32
C PHE A 180 -22.56 -13.29 11.65
N SER A 181 -23.79 -12.78 11.71
CA SER A 181 -24.97 -13.64 11.80
C SER A 181 -26.08 -13.08 10.92
N SER A 182 -26.79 -13.97 10.23
CA SER A 182 -27.86 -13.63 9.33
C SER A 182 -29.03 -14.60 9.46
N LYS A 183 -30.23 -14.11 9.12
CA LYS A 183 -31.42 -14.92 8.89
C LYS A 183 -32.06 -14.44 7.59
N THR A 184 -32.12 -15.32 6.61
CA THR A 184 -32.71 -15.04 5.30
C THR A 184 -34.02 -15.82 5.18
N THR A 185 -35.10 -15.16 4.79
CA THR A 185 -36.42 -15.79 4.62
C THR A 185 -36.90 -15.59 3.18
N PHE A 186 -37.18 -16.69 2.48
CA PHE A 186 -37.73 -16.70 1.14
C PHE A 186 -39.22 -17.07 1.20
N ASN A 187 -40.08 -16.11 0.86
CA ASN A 187 -41.54 -16.27 0.86
C ASN A 187 -42.04 -16.88 -0.45
N THR A 188 -41.46 -18.02 -0.86
CA THR A 188 -41.81 -18.71 -2.10
C THR A 188 -42.75 -19.90 -1.89
N ASN A 189 -42.78 -20.46 -0.68
CA ASN A 189 -43.57 -21.65 -0.29
C ASN A 189 -44.33 -21.39 1.04
N GLU A 190 -45.32 -22.23 1.35
CA GLU A 190 -45.92 -22.35 2.69
C GLU A 190 -45.57 -23.72 3.29
N PRO A 191 -44.74 -23.81 4.35
CA PRO A 191 -44.08 -22.71 5.06
C PRO A 191 -42.91 -22.07 4.29
N PRO A 192 -42.53 -20.81 4.60
CA PRO A 192 -41.38 -20.14 3.99
C PRO A 192 -40.07 -20.89 4.18
N ILE A 193 -39.15 -20.76 3.21
CA ILE A 193 -37.81 -21.31 3.34
C ILE A 193 -36.97 -20.34 4.15
N VAL A 194 -36.36 -20.83 5.24
CA VAL A 194 -35.54 -20.03 6.15
C VAL A 194 -34.12 -20.58 6.15
N TYR A 195 -33.15 -19.68 6.00
CA TYR A 195 -31.74 -19.96 6.20
C TYR A 195 -31.19 -19.13 7.35
N THR A 196 -30.38 -19.73 8.21
CA THR A 196 -29.65 -19.03 9.27
C THR A 196 -28.16 -19.26 9.10
N GLU A 197 -27.38 -18.20 9.27
CA GLU A 197 -25.92 -18.27 9.26
C GLU A 197 -25.37 -17.67 10.54
N SER A 198 -24.36 -18.33 11.09
CA SER A 198 -23.49 -17.78 12.12
C SER A 198 -22.05 -18.06 11.72
N VAL A 199 -21.26 -17.01 11.58
CA VAL A 199 -19.90 -17.07 11.06
C VAL A 199 -18.94 -16.39 12.02
N ASN A 200 -17.85 -17.09 12.31
CA ASN A 200 -16.65 -16.50 12.89
C ASN A 200 -15.50 -16.69 11.90
N THR A 201 -14.90 -15.58 11.48
CA THR A 201 -13.72 -15.56 10.61
C THR A 201 -12.55 -14.98 11.39
N LYS A 202 -11.46 -15.74 11.49
CA LYS A 202 -10.17 -15.25 11.98
C LYS A 202 -9.20 -15.14 10.83
N ARG A 203 -8.51 -14.01 10.74
CA ARG A 203 -7.53 -13.75 9.69
C ARG A 203 -6.26 -13.17 10.29
N ASN A 204 -5.10 -13.69 9.91
CA ASN A 204 -3.82 -13.05 10.16
C ASN A 204 -3.25 -12.59 8.82
N ASN A 205 -3.15 -11.28 8.65
CA ASN A 205 -2.64 -10.64 7.45
C ASN A 205 -1.27 -10.06 7.74
N GLU A 206 -0.25 -10.58 7.08
CA GLU A 206 1.11 -10.05 7.14
C GLU A 206 1.51 -9.52 5.78
N VAL A 207 2.10 -8.32 5.77
CA VAL A 207 2.55 -7.70 4.54
C VAL A 207 3.91 -7.09 4.78
N ALA A 208 4.90 -7.53 4.03
CA ALA A 208 6.24 -6.95 4.00
C ALA A 208 6.57 -6.53 2.58
N GLY A 209 7.20 -5.38 2.41
CA GLY A 209 7.61 -4.93 1.09
C GLY A 209 8.72 -3.92 1.12
N VAL A 210 9.42 -3.85 -0.02
CA VAL A 210 10.52 -2.92 -0.26
C VAL A 210 10.39 -2.38 -1.68
N GLU A 211 10.44 -1.06 -1.82
CA GLU A 211 10.59 -0.35 -3.08
C GLU A 211 11.92 0.41 -3.06
N ILE A 212 12.73 0.27 -4.10
CA ILE A 212 13.97 1.01 -4.30
C ILE A 212 13.93 1.66 -5.68
N GLU A 213 14.10 2.98 -5.74
CA GLU A 213 14.26 3.75 -6.98
C GLU A 213 15.66 4.33 -7.06
N LEU A 214 16.37 4.01 -8.14
CA LEU A 214 17.65 4.59 -8.51
C LEU A 214 17.45 5.51 -9.71
N LYS A 215 17.91 6.76 -9.61
CA LYS A 215 17.93 7.72 -10.72
C LYS A 215 19.36 8.17 -10.97
N TYR A 216 19.84 7.97 -12.18
CA TYR A 216 21.21 8.32 -12.59
C TYR A 216 21.22 9.17 -13.86
N ALA A 217 21.64 10.43 -13.72
CA ALA A 217 21.88 11.35 -14.83
C ALA A 217 23.36 11.28 -15.24
N GLY A 218 23.72 10.26 -16.02
CA GLY A 218 25.12 9.99 -16.38
C GLY A 218 25.76 11.10 -17.25
N SER A 219 24.96 11.82 -18.03
CA SER A 219 25.38 12.99 -18.78
C SER A 219 24.17 13.87 -19.13
N GLU A 220 24.39 15.01 -19.78
CA GLU A 220 23.28 15.85 -20.29
C GLU A 220 22.42 15.16 -21.36
N LYS A 221 22.90 14.06 -21.93
CA LYS A 221 22.25 13.29 -22.97
C LYS A 221 21.74 11.92 -22.51
N SER A 222 22.04 11.47 -21.29
CA SER A 222 21.71 10.10 -20.85
C SER A 222 21.14 10.08 -19.44
N TYR A 223 20.00 9.43 -19.27
CA TYR A 223 19.32 9.28 -17.98
C TYR A 223 18.82 7.85 -17.79
N PHE A 224 19.12 7.28 -16.62
CA PHE A 224 18.64 5.96 -16.20
C PHE A 224 17.75 6.09 -14.98
N LYS A 225 16.68 5.29 -14.96
CA LYS A 225 15.82 5.11 -13.80
C LYS A 225 15.54 3.63 -13.63
N ASN A 226 15.90 3.07 -12.49
CA ASN A 226 15.55 1.70 -12.12
C ASN A 226 14.63 1.71 -10.90
N VAL A 227 13.54 0.94 -10.93
CA VAL A 227 12.64 0.74 -9.80
C VAL A 227 12.53 -0.75 -9.53
N LEU A 228 12.95 -1.18 -8.34
CA LEU A 228 12.79 -2.53 -7.84
C LEU A 228 11.71 -2.54 -6.76
N VAL A 229 10.72 -3.42 -6.90
CA VAL A 229 9.66 -3.63 -5.92
C VAL A 229 9.63 -5.10 -5.54
N TYR A 230 9.71 -5.38 -4.25
CA TYR A 230 9.49 -6.70 -3.68
C TYR A 230 8.32 -6.63 -2.69
N ASN A 231 7.42 -7.61 -2.75
CA ASN A 231 6.33 -7.77 -1.79
C ASN A 231 6.20 -9.23 -1.37
N ASN A 232 5.89 -9.44 -0.10
CA ASN A 232 5.56 -10.73 0.49
C ASN A 232 4.32 -10.54 1.36
N LYS A 233 3.24 -11.24 1.02
CA LYS A 233 1.92 -11.12 1.64
C LYS A 233 1.42 -12.50 2.07
N PRO A 234 1.96 -13.07 3.16
CA PRO A 234 1.38 -14.24 3.78
C PRO A 234 0.07 -13.88 4.48
N GLU A 235 -0.91 -14.76 4.34
CA GLU A 235 -2.23 -14.63 4.93
C GLU A 235 -2.68 -16.00 5.41
N THR A 236 -3.22 -16.06 6.62
CA THR A 236 -3.96 -17.24 7.09
C THR A 236 -5.38 -16.82 7.42
N THR A 237 -6.35 -17.59 6.94
CA THR A 237 -7.77 -17.39 7.25
C THR A 237 -8.36 -18.69 7.76
N THR A 238 -9.09 -18.65 8.87
CA THR A 238 -9.95 -19.74 9.33
C THR A 238 -11.37 -19.21 9.47
N LYS A 239 -12.33 -19.89 8.86
CA LYS A 239 -13.75 -19.54 8.93
C LYS A 239 -14.54 -20.73 9.46
N ARG A 240 -15.34 -20.48 10.50
CA ARG A 240 -16.32 -21.41 11.03
C ARG A 240 -17.70 -20.87 10.71
N LEU A 241 -18.42 -21.55 9.82
CA LEU A 241 -19.77 -21.23 9.41
C LEU A 241 -20.70 -22.31 9.95
N LEU A 242 -21.71 -21.91 10.73
CA LEU A 242 -22.87 -22.73 11.03
C LEU A 242 -23.99 -22.27 10.09
N PHE A 243 -24.30 -23.09 9.09
CA PHE A 243 -25.37 -22.86 8.12
C PHE A 243 -26.54 -23.79 8.44
N ASN A 244 -27.65 -23.22 8.93
CA ASN A 244 -28.72 -23.96 9.61
C ASN A 244 -28.09 -24.83 10.73
N ASP A 245 -28.12 -26.15 10.58
CA ASP A 245 -27.53 -27.10 11.53
C ASP A 245 -26.18 -27.68 11.07
N ASN A 246 -25.70 -27.27 9.88
CA ASN A 246 -24.47 -27.80 9.28
C ASN A 246 -23.26 -26.92 9.64
N ALA A 247 -22.30 -27.51 10.36
CA ALA A 247 -21.04 -26.86 10.66
C ALA A 247 -20.03 -27.06 9.51
N ILE A 248 -19.57 -25.96 8.94
CA ILE A 248 -18.57 -25.90 7.88
C ILE A 248 -17.33 -25.19 8.43
N ILE A 249 -16.16 -25.80 8.25
CA ILE A 249 -14.87 -25.23 8.64
C ILE A 249 -14.01 -25.08 7.39
N GLU A 250 -13.56 -23.88 7.11
CA GLU A 250 -12.64 -23.55 6.03
C GLU A 250 -11.34 -23.02 6.64
N SER A 251 -10.19 -23.49 6.18
CA SER A 251 -8.90 -22.90 6.48
C SER A 251 -8.10 -22.70 5.22
N LEU A 252 -7.51 -21.52 5.06
CA LEU A 252 -6.70 -21.13 3.91
C LEU A 252 -5.39 -20.53 4.41
N GLU A 253 -4.28 -21.12 4.02
CA GLU A 253 -2.97 -20.48 4.08
C GLU A 253 -2.59 -20.04 2.66
N MET A 254 -2.27 -18.77 2.51
CA MET A 254 -1.86 -18.18 1.25
C MET A 254 -0.55 -17.43 1.45
N LYS A 255 0.37 -17.58 0.51
CA LYS A 255 1.59 -16.77 0.45
C LYS A 255 1.76 -16.21 -0.95
N ASN A 256 1.54 -14.91 -1.09
CA ASN A 256 1.77 -14.18 -2.33
C ASN A 256 3.14 -13.47 -2.28
N GLN A 257 4.02 -13.77 -3.22
CA GLN A 257 5.33 -13.14 -3.35
C GLN A 257 5.48 -12.55 -4.75
N SER A 258 5.87 -11.28 -4.82
CA SER A 258 6.12 -10.60 -6.09
C SER A 258 7.46 -9.89 -6.08
N VAL A 259 8.20 -9.98 -7.18
CA VAL A 259 9.36 -9.13 -7.48
C VAL A 259 9.16 -8.50 -8.85
N ASN A 260 9.30 -7.19 -8.95
CA ASN A 260 9.17 -6.44 -10.20
C ASN A 260 10.34 -5.47 -10.32
N ASN A 261 10.97 -5.44 -11.49
CA ASN A 261 12.02 -4.51 -11.83
C ASN A 261 11.67 -3.78 -13.13
N HIS A 262 11.74 -2.45 -13.06
CA HIS A 262 11.47 -1.56 -14.18
C HIS A 262 12.73 -0.74 -14.45
N LEU A 263 13.35 -0.92 -15.62
CA LEU A 263 14.50 -0.15 -16.06
C LEU A 263 14.11 0.72 -17.23
N ASN A 264 14.29 2.03 -17.05
CA ASN A 264 14.08 3.05 -18.07
C ASN A 264 15.43 3.67 -18.43
N HIS A 265 15.69 3.81 -19.71
CA HIS A 265 16.82 4.56 -20.24
C HIS A 265 16.33 5.58 -21.25
N SER A 266 16.81 6.82 -21.13
CA SER A 266 16.52 7.88 -22.08
C SER A 266 17.80 8.49 -22.59
N TYR A 267 17.90 8.59 -23.92
CA TYR A 267 19.06 9.11 -24.60
C TYR A 267 18.68 10.20 -25.60
N LEU A 268 19.33 11.35 -25.52
CA LEU A 268 19.08 12.49 -26.41
C LEU A 268 19.87 12.31 -27.71
N LEU A 269 19.15 12.11 -28.83
CA LEU A 269 19.74 11.95 -30.17
C LEU A 269 20.02 13.30 -30.85
N GLY A 270 19.29 14.36 -30.47
CA GLY A 270 19.46 15.71 -31.03
C GLY A 270 18.52 16.72 -30.37
N HIS A 271 18.39 17.92 -30.94
CA HIS A 271 17.66 19.04 -30.31
C HIS A 271 16.17 18.79 -29.99
N LYS A 272 15.53 17.84 -30.67
CA LYS A 272 14.10 17.50 -30.47
C LYS A 272 13.81 16.00 -30.60
N LYS A 273 14.84 15.15 -30.46
CA LYS A 273 14.71 13.70 -30.65
C LYS A 273 15.38 12.98 -29.49
N ALA A 274 14.65 12.07 -28.86
CA ALA A 274 15.18 11.17 -27.84
C ALA A 274 14.79 9.72 -28.16
N LEU A 275 15.66 8.80 -27.79
CA LEU A 275 15.35 7.38 -27.69
C LEU A 275 14.98 7.09 -26.24
N HIS A 276 13.82 6.46 -26.02
CA HIS A 276 13.38 5.99 -24.72
C HIS A 276 13.22 4.47 -24.78
N SER A 277 13.96 3.77 -23.92
CA SER A 277 13.95 2.31 -23.84
C SER A 277 13.46 1.89 -22.47
N TYR A 278 12.52 0.94 -22.46
CA TYR A 278 11.95 0.38 -21.24
C TYR A 278 12.10 -1.13 -21.21
N PHE A 279 12.54 -1.62 -20.06
CA PHE A 279 12.72 -3.04 -19.80
C PHE A 279 12.00 -3.39 -18.50
N TYR A 280 11.19 -4.44 -18.55
CA TYR A 280 10.47 -4.96 -17.41
C TYR A 280 10.82 -6.44 -17.19
N PHE A 281 11.09 -6.77 -15.93
CA PHE A 281 11.20 -8.15 -15.46
C PHE A 281 10.37 -8.27 -14.19
N GLY A 282 9.48 -9.26 -14.12
CA GLY A 282 8.76 -9.50 -12.89
C GLY A 282 8.24 -10.93 -12.77
N GLN A 283 8.08 -11.36 -11.53
CA GLN A 283 7.56 -12.66 -11.15
C GLN A 283 6.58 -12.46 -10.00
N ASN A 284 5.42 -13.12 -10.10
CA ASN A 284 4.43 -13.17 -9.03
C ASN A 284 4.04 -14.63 -8.80
N THR A 285 4.24 -15.11 -7.58
CA THR A 285 3.99 -16.50 -7.18
C THR A 285 3.02 -16.51 -6.00
N ILE A 286 1.94 -17.28 -6.15
CA ILE A 286 1.00 -17.56 -5.06
C ILE A 286 1.12 -19.04 -4.70
N LYS A 287 1.38 -19.35 -3.43
CA LYS A 287 1.25 -20.68 -2.86
C LYS A 287 0.00 -20.71 -1.99
N GLN A 288 -0.84 -21.73 -2.14
CA GLN A 288 -2.07 -21.88 -1.36
C GLN A 288 -2.19 -23.30 -0.80
N GLN A 289 -2.67 -23.39 0.43
CA GLN A 289 -3.14 -24.63 1.04
C GLN A 289 -4.53 -24.36 1.62
N ALA A 290 -5.54 -25.02 1.06
CA ALA A 290 -6.92 -24.89 1.48
C ALA A 290 -7.40 -26.23 2.05
N HIS A 291 -8.10 -26.18 3.18
CA HIS A 291 -8.81 -27.32 3.75
C HIS A 291 -10.25 -26.91 4.05
N ILE A 292 -11.19 -27.73 3.60
CA ILE A 292 -12.62 -27.51 3.78
C ILE A 292 -13.20 -28.78 4.38
N LYS A 293 -13.86 -28.64 5.53
CA LYS A 293 -14.65 -29.70 6.15
C LYS A 293 -16.11 -29.27 6.09
N SER A 294 -16.92 -29.98 5.31
CA SER A 294 -18.34 -29.72 5.17
C SER A 294 -19.12 -31.04 5.12
N PRO A 295 -20.17 -31.21 5.95
CA PRO A 295 -21.06 -32.38 5.87
C PRO A 295 -21.69 -32.57 4.49
N VAL A 296 -21.88 -31.47 3.74
CA VAL A 296 -22.54 -31.49 2.44
C VAL A 296 -21.56 -31.86 1.32
N LEU A 297 -20.31 -31.37 1.37
CA LEU A 297 -19.30 -31.63 0.33
C LEU A 297 -18.56 -32.96 0.54
N ASN A 298 -18.40 -33.41 1.80
CA ASN A 298 -17.71 -34.66 2.10
C ASN A 298 -18.50 -35.91 1.69
N ASN A 299 -19.77 -35.76 1.31
CA ASN A 299 -20.59 -36.85 0.77
C ASN A 299 -20.52 -36.93 -0.77
N ILE A 300 -19.77 -36.03 -1.42
CA ILE A 300 -19.70 -35.92 -2.89
C ILE A 300 -18.39 -36.52 -3.46
N PHE A 301 -17.43 -36.88 -2.60
CA PHE A 301 -16.14 -37.49 -2.98
C PHE A 301 -15.84 -38.73 -2.15
#